data_AF-A0A3N4W7C3-F1
#
_entry.id   AF-A0A3N4W7C3-F1
#
_cell.length_a   1.000
_cell.length_b   1.000
_cell.length_c   1.000
_cell.angle_alpha   90.00
_cell.angle_beta   90.00
_cell.angle_gamma   90.00
#
_symmetry.space_group_name_H-M   'P 1'
#
loop_
_entity.id
_entity.type
_entity.pdbx_description
1 polymer ?
#
loop_
_entity_poly.entity_id
_entity_poly.type
_entity_poly.pdbx_seq_one_letter_code
_entity_poly.pdbx_strand_id
1 'polypeptide(L)'
;MSENLSVAEVVQCAAQIDAMLDAINDTSPDAVQAIGGRDALARRSEMTCLGPVPRLDQGEWERMSLEYEARREHGSVNRGH
;
A
#
# COMPACT_ATOMS: atom_id res chain seq x y z
N MET A 1 16.24 12.17 -17.52
CA MET A 1 17.45 12.01 -16.70
C MET A 1 17.41 10.60 -16.14
N SER A 2 18.32 9.73 -16.56
CA SER A 2 18.56 8.47 -15.83
C SER A 2 19.76 8.74 -14.94
N GLU A 3 19.52 9.27 -13.76
CA GLU A 3 20.55 9.33 -12.74
C GLU A 3 20.52 7.97 -12.05
N ASN A 4 21.50 7.13 -12.36
CA ASN A 4 21.66 5.87 -11.66
C ASN A 4 21.85 6.18 -10.18
N LEU A 5 20.94 5.69 -9.35
CA LEU A 5 21.02 5.84 -7.91
C LEU A 5 22.33 5.23 -7.38
N SER A 6 22.95 5.90 -6.42
CA SER A 6 24.00 5.30 -5.60
C SER A 6 23.45 4.10 -4.81
N VAL A 7 24.33 3.22 -4.35
CA VAL A 7 23.93 2.07 -3.52
C VAL A 7 23.15 2.51 -2.28
N ALA A 8 23.56 3.61 -1.64
CA ALA A 8 22.88 4.15 -0.47
C ALA A 8 21.44 4.60 -0.80
N GLU A 9 21.23 5.26 -1.94
CA GLU A 9 19.91 5.69 -2.39
C GLU A 9 19.02 4.51 -2.79
N VAL A 10 19.57 3.46 -3.40
CA VAL A 10 18.83 2.23 -3.70
C VAL A 10 18.35 1.55 -2.41
N VAL A 11 19.22 1.41 -1.41
CA VAL A 11 18.87 0.79 -0.12
C VAL A 11 17.81 1.62 0.60
N GLN A 12 17.96 2.94 0.60
CA GLN A 12 16.97 3.83 1.21
C GLN A 12 15.61 3.74 0.51
N CYS A 13 15.60 3.68 -0.82
CA CYS A 13 14.39 3.52 -1.61
C CYS A 13 13.71 2.16 -1.32
N ALA A 14 14.49 1.07 -1.26
CA ALA A 14 13.98 -0.26 -0.92
C ALA A 14 13.33 -0.28 0.46
N ALA A 15 13.96 0.32 1.48
CA ALA A 15 13.40 0.40 2.83
C ALA A 15 12.09 1.20 2.88
N GLN A 16 11.98 2.29 2.11
CA GLN A 16 10.73 3.06 2.00
C GLN A 16 9.62 2.25 1.31
N ILE A 17 9.96 1.50 0.27
CA ILE A 17 9.01 0.62 -0.43
C ILE A 17 8.49 -0.44 0.53
N ASP A 18 9.40 -1.11 1.25
CA ASP A 18 9.03 -2.17 2.18
C ASP A 18 8.13 -1.65 3.31
N ALA A 19 8.49 -0.53 3.94
CA ALA A 19 7.70 0.07 5.01
C ALA A 19 6.27 0.42 4.55
N MET A 20 6.11 0.91 3.31
CA MET A 20 4.80 1.26 2.79
C MET A 20 3.95 0.04 2.42
N LEU A 21 4.56 -0.99 1.84
CA LEU A 21 3.87 -2.25 1.57
C LEU A 21 3.43 -2.94 2.87
N ASP A 22 4.26 -2.87 3.91
CA ASP A 22 3.93 -3.40 5.24
C ASP A 22 2.77 -2.62 5.85
N ALA A 23 2.78 -1.28 5.78
CA ALA A 23 1.67 -0.47 6.27
C ALA A 23 0.33 -0.76 5.56
N ILE A 24 0.36 -1.00 4.24
CA ILE A 24 -0.84 -1.42 3.50
C ILE A 24 -1.30 -2.81 3.96
N ASN A 25 -0.37 -3.75 4.10
CA ASN A 25 -0.68 -5.11 4.55
C ASN A 25 -1.21 -5.15 5.99
N ASP A 26 -0.69 -4.34 6.89
CA ASP A 26 -1.11 -4.31 8.30
C ASP A 26 -2.52 -3.73 8.45
N THR A 27 -2.88 -2.78 7.59
CA THR A 27 -4.18 -2.11 7.67
C THR A 27 -5.26 -2.78 6.83
N SER A 28 -4.90 -3.51 5.77
CA SER A 28 -5.84 -4.21 4.88
C SER A 28 -5.34 -5.61 4.45
N PRO A 29 -5.00 -6.51 5.39
CA PRO A 29 -4.41 -7.81 5.07
C PRO A 29 -5.30 -8.72 4.20
N ASP A 30 -6.62 -8.64 4.34
CA ASP A 30 -7.56 -9.51 3.62
C ASP A 30 -7.67 -9.07 2.16
N ALA A 31 -7.73 -7.77 1.89
CA ALA A 31 -7.67 -7.20 0.55
C ALA A 31 -6.32 -7.48 -0.13
N VAL A 32 -5.21 -7.36 0.62
CA VAL A 32 -3.88 -7.71 0.09
C VAL A 32 -3.80 -9.20 -0.26
N GLN A 33 -4.37 -10.09 0.56
CA GLN A 33 -4.46 -11.51 0.20
C GLN A 33 -5.32 -11.75 -1.05
N ALA A 34 -6.44 -11.06 -1.19
CA ALA A 34 -7.30 -11.17 -2.38
C ALA A 34 -6.58 -10.73 -3.68
N ILE A 35 -5.60 -9.83 -3.58
CA ILE A 35 -4.76 -9.38 -4.70
C ILE A 35 -3.65 -10.39 -5.04
N GLY A 36 -3.42 -11.40 -4.21
CA GLY A 36 -2.35 -12.40 -4.35
C GLY A 36 -1.17 -12.17 -3.42
N GLY A 37 -1.37 -11.41 -2.33
CA GLY A 37 -0.38 -11.15 -1.30
C GLY A 37 0.53 -9.95 -1.60
N ARG A 38 1.46 -9.70 -0.66
CA ARG A 38 2.34 -8.52 -0.66
C ARG A 38 3.16 -8.38 -1.94
N ASP A 39 3.70 -9.47 -2.48
CA ASP A 39 4.51 -9.43 -3.71
C ASP A 39 3.66 -9.10 -4.94
N ALA A 40 2.41 -9.57 -4.99
CA ALA A 40 1.49 -9.23 -6.06
C ALA A 40 1.09 -7.76 -5.99
N LEU A 41 0.86 -7.23 -4.78
CA LEU A 41 0.64 -5.82 -4.53
C LEU A 41 1.85 -4.98 -5.00
N ALA A 42 3.08 -5.37 -4.61
CA ALA A 42 4.30 -4.67 -4.99
C ALA A 42 4.49 -4.57 -6.52
N ARG A 43 4.24 -5.67 -7.25
CA ARG A 43 4.33 -5.70 -8.73
C ARG A 43 3.30 -4.81 -9.42
N ARG A 44 2.21 -4.47 -8.72
CA ARG A 44 1.13 -3.60 -9.22
C ARG A 44 1.27 -2.16 -8.72
N SER A 45 2.29 -1.86 -7.93
CA SER A 45 2.54 -0.53 -7.39
C SER A 45 3.47 0.27 -8.27
N GLU A 46 3.16 1.55 -8.41
CA GLU A 46 4.02 2.52 -9.07
C GLU A 46 4.63 3.45 -8.04
N MET A 47 5.92 3.78 -8.20
CA MET A 47 6.58 4.76 -7.36
C MET A 47 6.01 6.15 -7.62
N THR A 48 5.50 6.77 -6.57
CA THR A 48 5.01 8.16 -6.57
C THR A 48 5.80 9.00 -5.56
N CYS A 49 5.50 10.30 -5.46
CA CYS A 49 6.06 11.17 -4.44
C CYS A 49 5.67 10.78 -3.00
N LEU A 50 4.67 9.91 -2.82
CA LEU A 50 4.24 9.38 -1.52
C LEU A 50 4.84 8.01 -1.21
N GLY A 51 5.53 7.38 -2.17
CA GLY A 51 5.95 5.97 -2.12
C GLY A 51 5.22 5.09 -3.16
N PRO A 52 5.36 3.75 -3.09
CA PRO A 52 4.70 2.82 -4.00
C PRO A 52 3.17 2.80 -3.81
N VAL A 53 2.43 3.34 -4.77
CA VAL A 53 0.94 3.34 -4.75
C VAL A 53 0.42 2.21 -5.62
N PRO A 54 -0.42 1.30 -5.10
CA PRO A 54 -0.96 0.19 -5.88
C PRO A 54 -1.96 0.67 -6.94
N ARG A 55 -1.81 0.16 -8.17
CA ARG A 55 -2.78 0.33 -9.26
C ARG A 55 -3.88 -0.71 -9.13
N LEU A 56 -4.93 -0.33 -8.41
CA LEU A 56 -6.10 -1.15 -8.16
C LEU A 56 -7.27 -0.69 -9.03
N ASP A 57 -8.13 -1.63 -9.40
CA ASP A 57 -9.44 -1.29 -9.95
C ASP A 57 -10.37 -0.72 -8.87
N GLN A 58 -11.55 -0.26 -9.26
CA GLN A 58 -12.50 0.35 -8.34
C GLN A 58 -12.92 -0.60 -7.22
N GLY A 59 -13.18 -1.86 -7.52
CA GLY A 59 -13.68 -2.83 -6.53
C GLY A 59 -12.60 -3.27 -5.56
N GLU A 60 -11.36 -3.37 -6.02
CA GLU A 60 -10.19 -3.60 -5.18
C GLU A 60 -9.92 -2.41 -4.24
N TRP A 61 -9.98 -1.17 -4.76
CA TRP A 61 -9.88 0.04 -3.95
C TRP A 61 -10.97 0.08 -2.88
N GLU A 62 -12.23 -0.12 -3.27
CA GLU A 62 -13.36 -0.10 -2.33
C GLU A 62 -13.19 -1.15 -1.22
N ARG A 63 -12.83 -2.39 -1.58
CA ARG A 63 -12.60 -3.46 -0.59
C ARG A 63 -11.51 -3.08 0.40
N MET A 64 -10.37 -2.61 -0.10
CA MET A 64 -9.23 -2.22 0.73
C MET A 64 -9.58 -1.03 1.63
N SER A 65 -10.27 -0.01 1.10
CA SER A 65 -10.71 1.15 1.87
C SER A 65 -11.72 0.78 2.96
N LEU A 66 -12.67 -0.11 2.67
CA LEU A 66 -13.65 -0.57 3.66
C LEU A 66 -12.99 -1.35 4.80
N GLU A 67 -12.00 -2.17 4.48
CA GLU A 67 -11.23 -2.94 5.45
C GLU A 67 -10.36 -2.04 6.32
N TYR A 68 -9.59 -1.13 5.70
CA TYR A 68 -8.82 -0.09 6.38
C TYR A 68 -9.69 0.68 7.40
N GLU A 69 -10.84 1.18 6.95
CA GLU A 69 -11.75 1.93 7.83
C GLU A 69 -12.35 1.06 8.93
N ALA A 70 -12.62 -0.22 8.68
CA ALA A 70 -13.12 -1.15 9.70
C ALA A 70 -12.08 -1.46 10.78
N ARG A 71 -10.79 -1.46 10.42
CA ARG A 71 -9.66 -1.76 11.32
C ARG A 71 -9.13 -0.52 12.05
N ARG A 72 -9.48 0.68 11.61
CA ARG A 72 -9.05 1.93 12.23
C ARG A 72 -9.62 2.07 13.65
N GLU A 73 -8.78 2.51 14.59
CA GLU A 73 -9.09 2.65 16.03
C GLU A 73 -10.37 3.47 16.34
N HIS A 74 -10.88 4.24 15.38
CA HIS A 74 -12.13 5.03 15.46
C HIS A 74 -13.07 4.87 14.26
N GLY A 75 -13.00 3.76 13.52
CA GLY A 75 -13.78 3.54 12.28
C GLY A 75 -15.30 3.71 12.43
N SER A 76 -15.84 3.44 13.62
CA SER A 76 -17.27 3.62 13.94
C SER A 76 -17.70 5.10 14.02
N VAL A 77 -16.80 6.02 14.33
CA VAL A 77 -17.11 7.46 14.48
C VAL A 77 -17.20 8.16 13.12
N ASN A 78 -16.38 7.73 12.15
CA ASN A 78 -16.30 8.36 10.84
C ASN A 78 -17.40 7.93 9.86
N ARG A 79 -18.17 6.88 10.18
CA ARG A 79 -19.20 6.35 9.27
C ARG A 79 -20.52 7.13 9.29
N GLY A 80 -20.71 8.08 10.21
CA GLY A 80 -21.93 8.87 10.34
C GLY A 80 -23.12 8.01 10.74
N HIS A 81 -23.70 8.27 11.91
CA HIS A 81 -25.00 7.75 12.30
C HIS A 81 -26.08 8.80 12.06
#